data_AF-A0AAN8FS97-F1
#
_entry.id   AF-A0AAN8FS97-F1
#
_cell.length_a   1.000
_cell.length_b   1.000
_cell.length_c   1.000
_cell.angle_alpha   90.00
_cell.angle_beta   90.00
_cell.angle_gamma   90.00
#
_symmetry.space_group_name_H-M   'P 1'
#
loop_
_entity.id
_entity.type
_entity.pdbx_description
1 polymer ?
#
loop_
_entity_poly.entity_id
_entity_poly.type
_entity_poly.pdbx_seq_one_letter_code
_entity_poly.pdbx_strand_id
1 'polypeptide(L)'
;MEPRRTFIIGVSGGPTSGKTSVIERIMDRFREFDEARSEQVITISMESFYKELTEEEQVRAEAGEYDFDHPAAFDFDKLAETISLLEQGHTVTIPRYDYLTSKSDGTICLEPADVIIIEGILTFYDERIREKFTIKLFVDADADVRLARRVKRDTVYRKRPLSMVLSQYTNLVKPAFEEFCQPTMKYADVIIPRGGENDVAIDLIVQHIQDFLRSPNEKNEHLLKPITEPKVEIVITIPMESFYKELDEEERLKAAVGEYDFDHPSAFDFDKLTEAISQLEQGKAVTIPKYDFLTSTRRGTLHIEPADVIIVEGILIFYDARLRNKFAMKLFVDADADIRLARRVRRDTVERKRPLSIVLNQYTKKVKPAFEEFCLPTKKWADVIIPRGGENDVAIDLLVQHIQDLLRTPRGSPERTKTNDEIMDAKFKIHGLH
;
A
#
# COMPACT_ATOMS: atom_id res chain seq x y z
N MET A 1 -14.89 -33.73 -5.07
CA MET A 1 -15.20 -32.30 -4.96
C MET A 1 -13.98 -31.55 -5.46
N GLU A 2 -14.14 -30.58 -6.35
CA GLU A 2 -13.02 -29.68 -6.65
C GLU A 2 -12.63 -28.95 -5.35
N PRO A 3 -11.33 -28.75 -5.08
CA PRO A 3 -10.89 -28.03 -3.89
C PRO A 3 -11.50 -26.62 -3.89
N ARG A 4 -12.05 -26.20 -2.74
CA ARG A 4 -12.60 -24.86 -2.57
C ARG A 4 -11.46 -23.86 -2.81
N ARG A 5 -11.68 -22.90 -3.71
CA ARG A 5 -10.69 -21.85 -3.96
C ARG A 5 -10.76 -20.86 -2.79
N THR A 6 -9.88 -21.01 -1.81
CA THR A 6 -9.77 -20.09 -0.67
C THR A 6 -8.82 -18.94 -1.02
N PHE A 7 -9.22 -17.72 -0.70
CA PHE A 7 -8.42 -16.51 -0.86
C PHE A 7 -7.92 -16.04 0.50
N ILE A 8 -6.60 -16.10 0.72
CA ILE A 8 -6.03 -15.79 2.03
C ILE A 8 -5.28 -14.47 1.95
N ILE A 9 -5.72 -13.50 2.75
CA ILE A 9 -5.11 -12.18 2.90
C ILE A 9 -4.32 -12.18 4.19
N GLY A 10 -2.99 -12.10 4.09
CA GLY A 10 -2.14 -11.85 5.25
C GLY A 10 -2.02 -10.35 5.51
N VAL A 11 -2.26 -9.91 6.73
CA VAL A 11 -2.12 -8.51 7.18
C VAL A 11 -1.05 -8.45 8.27
N SER A 12 0.05 -7.78 7.97
CA SER A 12 1.13 -7.51 8.92
C SER A 12 1.30 -6.01 9.17
N GLY A 13 2.19 -5.65 10.08
CA GLY A 13 2.45 -4.26 10.45
C GLY A 13 2.82 -4.13 11.92
N GLY A 14 3.51 -3.04 12.24
CA GLY A 14 3.99 -2.80 13.61
C GLY A 14 2.87 -2.79 14.66
N PRO A 15 3.20 -3.00 15.95
CA PRO A 15 2.27 -2.79 17.04
C PRO A 15 1.62 -1.40 16.91
N THR A 16 0.29 -1.34 17.08
CA THR A 16 -0.51 -0.11 16.96
C THR A 16 -0.40 0.66 15.64
N SER A 17 0.00 0.00 14.54
CA SER A 17 -0.01 0.60 13.19
C SER A 17 -1.41 0.86 12.62
N GLY A 18 -2.41 0.09 13.09
CA GLY A 18 -3.80 0.21 12.63
C GLY A 18 -4.32 -1.00 11.85
N LYS A 19 -3.61 -2.15 11.87
CA LYS A 19 -4.06 -3.42 11.24
C LYS A 19 -5.52 -3.75 11.50
N THR A 20 -5.90 -3.87 12.78
CA THR A 20 -7.27 -4.20 13.20
C THR A 20 -8.28 -3.19 12.64
N SER A 21 -7.96 -1.89 12.68
CA SER A 21 -8.82 -0.84 12.14
C SER A 21 -8.94 -0.90 10.61
N VAL A 22 -7.89 -1.26 9.88
CA VAL A 22 -7.97 -1.51 8.43
C VAL A 22 -8.92 -2.67 8.14
N ILE A 23 -8.78 -3.77 8.88
CA ILE A 23 -9.61 -4.96 8.68
C ILE A 23 -11.07 -4.68 9.02
N GLU A 24 -11.35 -4.03 10.15
CA GLU A 24 -12.69 -3.58 10.52
C GLU A 24 -13.31 -2.74 9.41
N ARG A 25 -12.57 -1.77 8.87
CA ARG A 25 -13.06 -0.91 7.78
C ARG A 25 -13.27 -1.67 6.47
N ILE A 26 -12.43 -2.65 6.13
CA ILE A 26 -12.63 -3.55 5.00
C ILE A 26 -13.93 -4.34 5.19
N MET A 27 -14.14 -4.93 6.38
CA MET A 27 -15.31 -5.74 6.69
C MET A 27 -16.60 -4.91 6.71
N ASP A 28 -16.55 -3.70 7.23
CA ASP A 28 -17.70 -2.79 7.28
C ASP A 28 -18.07 -2.32 5.87
N ARG A 29 -17.09 -1.88 5.08
CA ARG A 29 -17.29 -1.53 3.66
C ARG A 29 -17.82 -2.72 2.86
N PHE A 30 -17.24 -3.90 3.05
CA PHE A 30 -17.71 -5.10 2.35
C PHE A 30 -19.18 -5.42 2.69
N ARG A 31 -19.56 -5.32 3.96
CA ARG A 31 -20.96 -5.50 4.41
C ARG A 31 -21.91 -4.46 3.86
N GLU A 32 -21.48 -3.20 3.71
CA GLU A 32 -22.28 -2.14 3.08
C GLU A 32 -22.63 -2.48 1.61
N PHE A 33 -21.76 -3.23 0.91
CA PHE A 33 -21.96 -3.60 -0.50
C PHE A 33 -22.64 -4.96 -0.70
N ASP A 34 -22.30 -5.97 0.09
CA ASP A 34 -22.77 -7.35 -0.08
C ASP A 34 -22.97 -8.06 1.27
N GLU A 35 -24.01 -7.63 1.99
CA GLU A 35 -24.38 -8.19 3.30
C GLU A 35 -24.59 -9.72 3.23
N ALA A 36 -25.16 -10.22 2.13
CA ALA A 36 -25.47 -11.64 1.94
C ALA A 36 -24.23 -12.53 1.87
N ARG A 37 -23.10 -12.03 1.37
CA ARG A 37 -21.83 -12.78 1.29
C ARG A 37 -20.88 -12.48 2.45
N SER A 38 -21.28 -11.68 3.43
CA SER A 38 -20.44 -11.31 4.58
C SER A 38 -19.98 -12.51 5.42
N GLU A 39 -20.79 -13.57 5.50
CA GLU A 39 -20.44 -14.83 6.18
C GLU A 39 -19.33 -15.62 5.46
N GLN A 40 -19.01 -15.28 4.21
CA GLN A 40 -17.95 -15.93 3.42
C GLN A 40 -16.55 -15.38 3.73
N VAL A 41 -16.46 -14.36 4.58
CA VAL A 41 -15.21 -13.70 4.97
C VAL A 41 -14.99 -13.87 6.47
N ILE A 42 -13.89 -14.50 6.86
CA ILE A 42 -13.51 -14.65 8.27
C ILE A 42 -12.19 -13.93 8.56
N THR A 43 -12.01 -13.51 9.81
CA THR A 43 -10.78 -12.90 10.31
C THR A 43 -10.17 -13.76 11.41
N ILE A 44 -8.86 -14.00 11.33
CA ILE A 44 -8.07 -14.76 12.30
C ILE A 44 -6.96 -13.84 12.84
N SER A 45 -6.93 -13.65 14.15
CA SER A 45 -5.81 -12.95 14.80
C SER A 45 -4.72 -13.94 15.19
N MET A 46 -3.47 -13.63 14.88
CA MET A 46 -2.30 -14.38 15.35
C MET A 46 -2.20 -14.43 16.87
N GLU A 47 -2.84 -13.48 17.57
CA GLU A 47 -2.84 -13.44 19.03
C GLU A 47 -3.58 -14.64 19.65
N SER A 48 -4.49 -15.28 18.91
CA SER A 48 -5.08 -16.57 19.30
C SER A 48 -4.08 -17.73 19.37
N PHE A 49 -2.84 -17.51 18.90
CA PHE A 49 -1.78 -18.52 18.80
C PHE A 49 -0.57 -18.17 19.68
N TYR A 50 -0.74 -17.35 20.72
CA TYR A 50 0.26 -17.30 21.78
C TYR A 50 0.42 -18.67 22.44
N LYS A 51 1.65 -19.03 22.77
CA LYS A 51 1.95 -20.21 23.57
C LYS A 51 1.47 -20.01 25.00
N GLU A 52 1.09 -21.12 25.65
CA GLU A 52 0.84 -21.13 27.08
C GLU A 52 2.13 -20.78 27.83
N LEU A 53 2.03 -19.84 28.76
CA LEU A 53 3.17 -19.39 29.56
C LEU A 53 3.46 -20.39 30.69
N THR A 54 4.73 -20.65 30.94
CA THR A 54 5.17 -21.29 32.19
C THR A 54 4.92 -20.38 33.39
N GLU A 55 4.97 -20.92 34.61
CA GLU A 55 4.79 -20.12 35.83
C GLU A 55 5.79 -18.96 35.92
N GLU A 56 7.06 -19.20 35.54
CA GLU A 56 8.11 -18.19 35.52
C GLU A 56 7.84 -17.08 34.48
N GLU A 57 7.38 -17.46 33.29
CA GLU A 57 7.02 -16.51 32.23
C GLU A 57 5.77 -15.71 32.58
N GLN A 58 4.81 -16.31 33.28
CA GLN A 58 3.63 -15.61 33.76
C GLN A 58 4.00 -14.51 34.75
N VAL A 59 4.92 -14.79 35.69
CA VAL A 59 5.45 -13.77 36.62
C VAL A 59 6.12 -12.63 35.85
N ARG A 60 6.94 -12.93 34.83
CA ARG A 60 7.55 -11.91 33.98
C ARG A 60 6.52 -11.13 33.17
N ALA A 61 5.48 -11.77 32.66
CA ALA A 61 4.42 -11.12 31.91
C ALA A 61 3.61 -10.15 32.78
N GLU A 62 3.29 -10.54 34.02
CA GLU A 62 2.63 -9.69 35.02
C GLU A 62 3.51 -8.47 35.38
N ALA A 63 4.84 -8.65 35.43
CA ALA A 63 5.80 -7.56 35.59
C ALA A 63 6.02 -6.69 34.33
N GLY A 64 5.49 -7.10 33.17
CA GLY A 64 5.69 -6.42 31.88
C GLY A 64 7.05 -6.67 31.22
N GLU A 65 7.76 -7.71 31.67
CA GLU A 65 9.12 -8.08 31.27
C GLU A 65 9.17 -9.30 30.31
N TYR A 66 8.01 -9.89 30.00
CA TYR A 66 7.89 -10.92 28.98
C TYR A 66 7.64 -10.29 27.61
N ASP A 67 8.37 -10.76 26.59
CA ASP A 67 8.31 -10.23 25.24
C ASP A 67 7.28 -10.98 24.39
N PHE A 68 6.06 -10.47 24.39
CA PHE A 68 4.99 -10.96 23.51
C PHE A 68 5.21 -10.60 22.03
N ASP A 69 6.13 -9.69 21.72
CA ASP A 69 6.43 -9.28 20.35
C ASP A 69 7.54 -10.18 19.72
N HIS A 70 8.18 -11.06 20.51
CA HIS A 70 9.20 -12.00 20.05
C HIS A 70 8.58 -13.24 19.36
N PRO A 71 9.14 -13.75 18.24
CA PRO A 71 8.61 -14.93 17.53
C PRO A 71 8.40 -16.16 18.40
N ALA A 72 9.26 -16.39 19.40
CA ALA A 72 9.15 -17.53 20.31
C ALA A 72 7.83 -17.56 21.10
N ALA A 73 7.16 -16.41 21.31
CA ALA A 73 5.88 -16.33 22.00
C ALA A 73 4.72 -16.94 21.19
N PHE A 74 4.88 -17.11 19.87
CA PHE A 74 3.84 -17.62 18.98
C PHE A 74 4.03 -19.10 18.64
N ASP A 75 2.92 -19.80 18.51
CA ASP A 75 2.82 -21.16 17.98
C ASP A 75 2.53 -21.12 16.47
N PHE A 76 3.59 -20.95 15.68
CA PHE A 76 3.51 -20.93 14.22
C PHE A 76 3.10 -22.27 13.62
N ASP A 77 3.39 -23.39 14.29
CA ASP A 77 3.01 -24.72 13.82
C ASP A 77 1.49 -24.88 13.88
N LYS A 78 0.87 -24.51 15.01
CA LYS A 78 -0.59 -24.50 15.17
C LYS A 78 -1.29 -23.55 14.20
N LEU A 79 -0.70 -22.37 13.95
CA LEU A 79 -1.25 -21.44 12.95
C LEU A 79 -1.18 -22.05 11.54
N ALA A 80 -0.04 -22.61 11.14
CA ALA A 80 0.14 -23.24 9.82
C ALA A 80 -0.80 -24.45 9.62
N GLU A 81 -1.00 -25.26 10.66
CA GLU A 81 -1.96 -26.36 10.67
C GLU A 81 -3.39 -25.84 10.52
N THR A 82 -3.77 -24.82 11.30
CA THR A 82 -5.11 -24.21 11.26
C THR A 82 -5.44 -23.69 9.85
N ILE A 83 -4.50 -22.98 9.20
CA ILE A 83 -4.68 -22.50 7.83
C ILE A 83 -4.89 -23.68 6.87
N SER A 84 -4.06 -24.71 6.99
CA SER A 84 -4.15 -25.88 6.12
C SER A 84 -5.47 -26.64 6.27
N LEU A 85 -6.01 -26.74 7.49
CA LEU A 85 -7.32 -27.34 7.75
C LEU A 85 -8.45 -26.53 7.13
N LEU A 86 -8.41 -25.19 7.24
CA LEU A 86 -9.41 -24.31 6.61
C LEU A 86 -9.38 -24.40 5.08
N GLU A 87 -8.19 -24.44 4.48
CA GLU A 87 -8.01 -24.65 3.03
C GLU A 87 -8.61 -26.00 2.56
N GLN A 88 -8.56 -27.02 3.42
CA GLN A 88 -9.15 -28.33 3.16
C GLN A 88 -10.66 -28.40 3.40
N GLY A 89 -11.28 -27.30 3.84
CA GLY A 89 -12.71 -27.26 4.14
C GLY A 89 -13.07 -27.87 5.49
N HIS A 90 -12.12 -27.94 6.44
CA HIS A 90 -12.39 -28.40 7.80
C HIS A 90 -12.66 -27.25 8.75
N THR A 91 -13.68 -27.41 9.59
CA THR A 91 -13.96 -26.54 10.73
C THR A 91 -12.86 -26.68 11.76
N VAL A 92 -12.35 -25.56 12.29
CA VAL A 92 -11.27 -25.54 13.29
C VAL A 92 -11.69 -24.76 14.52
N THR A 93 -11.17 -25.18 15.67
CA THR A 93 -11.39 -24.50 16.95
C THR A 93 -10.09 -23.87 17.40
N ILE A 94 -10.08 -22.54 17.56
CA ILE A 94 -8.91 -21.78 18.00
C ILE A 94 -9.13 -21.16 19.38
N PRO A 95 -8.07 -20.88 20.16
CA PRO A 95 -8.21 -20.20 21.43
C PRO A 95 -8.73 -18.76 21.26
N ARG A 96 -9.57 -18.31 22.19
CA ARG A 96 -9.90 -16.88 22.34
C ARG A 96 -8.90 -16.26 23.30
N TYR A 97 -8.14 -15.26 22.86
CA TYR A 97 -7.16 -14.58 23.69
C TYR A 97 -7.76 -13.35 24.39
N ASP A 98 -7.60 -13.27 25.71
CA ASP A 98 -8.00 -12.10 26.51
C ASP A 98 -6.78 -11.25 26.88
N TYR A 99 -6.77 -10.02 26.35
CA TYR A 99 -5.74 -9.02 26.56
C TYR A 99 -5.63 -8.45 27.98
N LEU A 100 -6.68 -8.57 28.79
CA LEU A 100 -6.70 -8.09 30.16
C LEU A 100 -6.00 -9.08 31.08
N THR A 101 -6.26 -10.36 30.90
CA THR A 101 -5.70 -11.44 31.70
C THR A 101 -4.43 -12.05 31.10
N SER A 102 -4.11 -11.74 29.84
CA SER A 102 -3.02 -12.36 29.07
C SER A 102 -3.13 -13.89 29.04
N LYS A 103 -4.37 -14.39 28.95
CA LYS A 103 -4.71 -15.82 28.96
C LYS A 103 -5.76 -16.12 27.90
N SER A 104 -5.80 -17.37 27.45
CA SER A 104 -6.89 -17.82 26.59
C SER A 104 -8.12 -18.17 27.42
N ASP A 105 -9.26 -17.52 27.16
CA ASP A 105 -10.50 -17.64 27.92
C ASP A 105 -11.60 -18.32 27.08
N GLY A 106 -11.34 -19.55 26.65
CA GLY A 106 -12.25 -20.35 25.84
C GLY A 106 -11.80 -20.43 24.38
N THR A 107 -12.75 -20.74 23.49
CA THR A 107 -12.45 -21.10 22.10
C THR A 107 -13.44 -20.48 21.12
N ILE A 108 -12.97 -20.22 19.90
CA ILE A 108 -13.76 -19.76 18.76
C ILE A 108 -13.80 -20.89 17.73
N CYS A 109 -15.00 -21.24 17.26
CA CYS A 109 -15.19 -22.19 16.16
C CYS A 109 -15.18 -21.41 14.83
N LEU A 110 -14.27 -21.76 13.94
CA LEU A 110 -14.12 -21.16 12.62
C LEU A 110 -14.58 -22.17 11.57
N GLU A 111 -15.65 -21.81 10.86
CA GLU A 111 -16.10 -22.54 9.68
C GLU A 111 -15.22 -22.18 8.46
N PRO A 112 -15.04 -23.10 7.50
CA PRO A 112 -14.34 -22.78 6.27
C PRO A 112 -15.02 -21.65 5.50
N ALA A 113 -14.24 -20.66 5.07
CA ALA A 113 -14.71 -19.49 4.32
C ALA A 113 -14.00 -19.37 2.97
N ASP A 114 -14.59 -18.59 2.06
CA ASP A 114 -14.00 -18.31 0.75
C ASP A 114 -12.87 -17.28 0.86
N VAL A 115 -12.95 -16.37 1.84
CA VAL A 115 -11.92 -15.37 2.12
C VAL A 115 -11.51 -15.46 3.58
N ILE A 116 -10.20 -15.57 3.82
CA ILE A 116 -9.63 -15.64 5.17
C ILE A 116 -8.63 -14.50 5.32
N ILE A 117 -8.89 -13.59 6.26
CA ILE A 117 -7.98 -12.50 6.61
C ILE A 117 -7.22 -12.90 7.86
N ILE A 118 -5.90 -13.01 7.78
CA ILE A 118 -5.05 -13.37 8.93
C ILE A 118 -4.20 -12.17 9.32
N GLU A 119 -4.31 -11.73 10.56
CA GLU A 119 -3.66 -10.51 11.02
C GLU A 119 -2.75 -10.73 12.23
N GLY A 120 -1.65 -9.98 12.28
CA GLY A 120 -0.71 -10.05 13.38
C GLY A 120 0.53 -9.21 13.12
N ILE A 121 1.38 -9.09 14.13
CA ILE A 121 2.66 -8.35 14.01
C ILE A 121 3.74 -9.16 13.25
N LEU A 122 3.62 -10.49 13.24
CA LEU A 122 4.61 -11.41 12.69
C LEU A 122 4.02 -12.36 11.62
N THR A 123 2.92 -11.95 10.97
CA THR A 123 2.21 -12.77 9.98
C THR A 123 3.12 -13.21 8.83
N PHE A 124 4.11 -12.39 8.48
CA PHE A 124 5.04 -12.65 7.38
C PHE A 124 6.39 -13.21 7.83
N TYR A 125 6.56 -13.51 9.13
CA TYR A 125 7.81 -13.99 9.70
C TYR A 125 8.13 -15.41 9.24
N ASP A 126 7.21 -16.36 9.49
CA ASP A 126 7.36 -17.75 9.09
C ASP A 126 7.06 -17.93 7.59
N GLU A 127 8.02 -18.50 6.86
CA GLU A 127 7.92 -18.72 5.42
C GLU A 127 6.76 -19.63 5.03
N ARG A 128 6.49 -20.69 5.81
CA ARG A 128 5.45 -21.69 5.51
C ARG A 128 4.06 -21.07 5.54
N ILE A 129 3.86 -20.07 6.40
CA ILE A 129 2.63 -19.30 6.49
C ILE A 129 2.59 -18.22 5.41
N ARG A 130 3.71 -17.51 5.20
CA ARG A 130 3.84 -16.47 4.19
C ARG A 130 3.50 -16.96 2.78
N GLU A 131 3.91 -18.17 2.43
CA GLU A 131 3.65 -18.79 1.12
C GLU A 131 2.18 -19.15 0.88
N LYS A 132 1.37 -19.24 1.94
CA LYS A 132 -0.08 -19.52 1.83
C LYS A 132 -0.90 -18.28 1.48
N PHE A 133 -0.34 -17.08 1.64
CA PHE A 133 -1.09 -15.84 1.37
C PHE A 133 -1.18 -15.54 -0.12
N THR A 134 -2.41 -15.36 -0.60
CA THR A 134 -2.69 -14.85 -1.93
C THR A 134 -2.30 -13.38 -2.05
N ILE A 135 -2.57 -12.58 -1.02
CA ILE A 135 -2.13 -11.18 -0.92
C ILE A 135 -1.52 -10.91 0.44
N LYS A 136 -0.41 -10.18 0.46
CA LYS A 136 0.31 -9.75 1.66
C LYS A 136 0.19 -8.23 1.83
N LEU A 137 -0.61 -7.79 2.78
CA LEU A 137 -0.79 -6.38 3.15
C LEU A 137 0.08 -6.01 4.35
N PHE A 138 0.83 -4.91 4.28
CA PHE A 138 1.56 -4.38 5.42
C PHE A 138 1.05 -2.98 5.78
N VAL A 139 0.49 -2.84 6.98
CA VAL A 139 -0.02 -1.55 7.48
C VAL A 139 1.12 -0.78 8.13
N ASP A 140 1.54 0.29 7.46
CA ASP A 140 2.68 1.12 7.86
C ASP A 140 2.24 2.44 8.49
N ALA A 141 2.91 2.79 9.57
CA ALA A 141 2.70 4.02 10.32
C ALA A 141 3.97 4.37 11.10
N ASP A 142 4.25 5.67 11.20
CA ASP A 142 5.43 6.19 11.89
C ASP A 142 5.48 5.71 13.35
N ALA A 143 6.69 5.48 13.85
CA ALA A 143 6.89 4.87 15.17
C ALA A 143 6.34 5.72 16.33
N ASP A 144 6.41 7.05 16.21
CA ASP A 144 5.86 8.00 17.15
C ASP A 144 4.32 8.00 17.15
N VAL A 145 3.69 7.95 15.98
CA VAL A 145 2.22 7.79 15.82
C VAL A 145 1.77 6.47 16.45
N ARG A 146 2.48 5.38 16.19
CA ARG A 146 2.22 4.08 16.82
C ARG A 146 2.38 4.13 18.33
N LEU A 147 3.44 4.74 18.84
CA LEU A 147 3.66 4.92 20.27
C LEU A 147 2.56 5.74 20.92
N ALA A 148 2.15 6.86 20.32
CA ALA A 148 1.06 7.69 20.83
C ALA A 148 -0.26 6.91 20.91
N ARG A 149 -0.59 6.14 19.87
CA ARG A 149 -1.74 5.23 19.87
C ARG A 149 -1.63 4.15 20.96
N ARG A 150 -0.45 3.57 21.17
CA ARG A 150 -0.20 2.56 22.22
C ARG A 150 -0.36 3.14 23.61
N VAL A 151 0.23 4.30 23.88
CA VAL A 151 0.09 5.00 25.17
C VAL A 151 -1.38 5.23 25.46
N LYS A 152 -2.14 5.81 24.53
CA LYS A 152 -3.58 6.03 24.69
C LYS A 152 -4.33 4.72 24.97
N ARG A 153 -4.09 3.68 24.16
CA ARG A 153 -4.75 2.37 24.31
C ARG A 153 -4.47 1.73 25.68
N ASP A 154 -3.21 1.63 26.06
CA ASP A 154 -2.79 0.84 27.22
C ASP A 154 -3.04 1.56 28.54
N THR A 155 -2.96 2.90 28.56
CA THR A 155 -3.25 3.70 29.76
C THR A 155 -4.75 3.87 30.00
N VAL A 156 -5.54 4.13 28.95
CA VAL A 156 -6.98 4.41 29.09
C VAL A 156 -7.80 3.12 29.18
N TYR A 157 -7.58 2.17 28.26
CA TYR A 157 -8.44 0.99 28.15
C TYR A 157 -7.91 -0.18 29.00
N ARG A 158 -6.59 -0.39 29.02
CA ARG A 158 -5.96 -1.46 29.81
C ARG A 158 -5.53 -1.02 31.21
N LYS A 159 -5.73 0.26 31.57
CA LYS A 159 -5.42 0.85 32.89
C LYS A 159 -3.98 0.62 33.35
N ARG A 160 -3.02 0.52 32.42
CA ARG A 160 -1.59 0.33 32.74
C ARG A 160 -0.92 1.67 33.09
N PRO A 161 0.04 1.72 34.03
CA PRO A 161 0.82 2.92 34.32
C PRO A 161 1.63 3.37 33.11
N LEU A 162 1.68 4.69 32.84
CA LEU A 162 2.43 5.25 31.71
C LEU A 162 3.92 4.85 31.73
N SER A 163 4.56 4.87 32.90
CA SER A 163 5.95 4.47 33.07
C SER A 163 6.21 3.03 32.62
N MET A 164 5.30 2.11 32.95
CA MET A 164 5.37 0.72 32.53
C MET A 164 5.22 0.59 31.01
N VAL A 165 4.26 1.31 30.39
CA VAL A 165 4.04 1.29 28.94
C VAL A 165 5.28 1.79 28.18
N LEU A 166 5.91 2.88 28.63
CA LEU A 166 7.10 3.44 28.00
C LEU A 166 8.34 2.56 28.19
N SER A 167 8.50 1.96 29.38
CA SER A 167 9.57 1.01 29.67
C SER A 167 9.45 -0.23 28.77
N GLN A 168 8.26 -0.84 28.71
CA GLN A 168 7.99 -1.99 27.85
C GLN A 168 8.22 -1.66 26.37
N TYR A 169 7.77 -0.49 25.93
CA TYR A 169 7.97 -0.07 24.53
C TYR A 169 9.45 0.03 24.17
N THR A 170 10.24 0.67 25.02
CA THR A 170 11.66 0.94 24.76
C THR A 170 12.51 -0.32 24.83
N ASN A 171 12.21 -1.20 25.80
CA ASN A 171 13.05 -2.35 26.11
C ASN A 171 12.67 -3.62 25.33
N LEU A 172 11.41 -3.77 24.92
CA LEU A 172 10.91 -4.99 24.28
C LEU A 172 10.31 -4.70 22.89
N VAL A 173 9.25 -3.89 22.85
CA VAL A 173 8.40 -3.74 21.65
C VAL A 173 9.15 -3.13 20.48
N LYS A 174 9.90 -2.05 20.72
CA LYS A 174 10.64 -1.36 19.65
C LYS A 174 11.77 -2.26 19.11
N PRO A 175 12.64 -2.85 19.95
CA PRO A 175 13.62 -3.84 19.48
C PRO A 175 12.98 -4.99 18.69
N ALA A 176 11.93 -5.62 19.22
CA ALA A 176 11.26 -6.73 18.55
C ALA A 176 10.63 -6.31 17.20
N PHE A 177 10.06 -5.10 17.12
CA PHE A 177 9.58 -4.56 15.86
C PHE A 177 10.70 -4.39 14.84
N GLU A 178 11.81 -3.76 15.23
CA GLU A 178 12.96 -3.49 14.34
C GLU A 178 13.65 -4.79 13.89
N GLU A 179 13.71 -5.79 14.77
CA GLU A 179 14.39 -7.07 14.52
C GLU A 179 13.52 -8.07 13.74
N PHE A 180 12.25 -8.22 14.10
CA PHE A 180 11.42 -9.33 13.60
C PHE A 180 10.27 -8.88 12.70
N CYS A 181 9.66 -7.72 12.94
CA CYS A 181 8.48 -7.28 12.18
C CYS A 181 8.86 -6.46 10.95
N GLN A 182 9.62 -5.38 11.14
CA GLN A 182 9.98 -4.42 10.09
C GLN A 182 10.68 -5.08 8.88
N PRO A 183 11.61 -6.04 9.05
CA PRO A 183 12.26 -6.70 7.91
C PRO A 183 11.28 -7.50 7.04
N THR A 184 10.12 -7.89 7.58
CA THR A 184 9.12 -8.65 6.84
C THR A 184 8.29 -7.79 5.88
N MET A 185 8.39 -6.45 6.00
CA MET A 185 7.72 -5.51 5.09
C MET A 185 8.13 -5.72 3.62
N LYS A 186 9.35 -6.20 3.36
CA LYS A 186 9.83 -6.53 2.00
C LYS A 186 9.01 -7.63 1.31
N TYR A 187 8.32 -8.47 2.10
CA TYR A 187 7.46 -9.54 1.58
C TYR A 187 6.03 -9.07 1.28
N ALA A 188 5.66 -7.85 1.69
CA ALA A 188 4.34 -7.31 1.39
C ALA A 188 4.18 -7.17 -0.13
N ASP A 189 2.98 -7.40 -0.63
CA ASP A 189 2.58 -7.07 -2.00
C ASP A 189 2.10 -5.63 -2.05
N VAL A 190 1.45 -5.16 -0.98
CA VAL A 190 0.91 -3.81 -0.86
C VAL A 190 1.21 -3.27 0.54
N ILE A 191 1.73 -2.04 0.60
CA ILE A 191 1.91 -1.32 1.87
C ILE A 191 0.82 -0.24 1.98
N ILE A 192 0.07 -0.27 3.09
CA ILE A 192 -1.04 0.64 3.37
C ILE A 192 -0.57 1.67 4.41
N PRO A 193 -0.28 2.92 4.00
CA PRO A 193 0.01 3.99 4.94
C PRO A 193 -1.28 4.45 5.64
N ARG A 194 -1.14 5.13 6.79
CA ARG A 194 -2.22 5.77 7.57
C ARG A 194 -3.28 4.81 8.16
N GLY A 195 -3.18 3.50 7.93
CA GLY A 195 -4.07 2.50 8.51
C GLY A 195 -5.54 2.71 8.13
N GLY A 196 -6.47 2.54 9.08
CA GLY A 196 -7.91 2.54 8.84
C GLY A 196 -8.51 3.88 8.36
N GLU A 197 -7.71 4.95 8.29
CA GLU A 197 -8.12 6.24 7.73
C GLU A 197 -7.94 6.32 6.20
N ASN A 198 -7.26 5.34 5.61
CA ASN A 198 -6.94 5.31 4.18
C ASN A 198 -8.08 4.68 3.36
N ASP A 199 -9.15 5.45 3.15
CA ASP A 199 -10.35 5.00 2.44
C ASP A 199 -10.01 4.50 1.00
N VAL A 200 -9.04 5.11 0.31
CA VAL A 200 -8.61 4.68 -1.04
C VAL A 200 -8.01 3.27 -1.05
N ALA A 201 -7.09 2.98 -0.13
CA ALA A 201 -6.49 1.64 -0.03
C ALA A 201 -7.51 0.60 0.43
N ILE A 202 -8.42 0.96 1.34
CA ILE A 202 -9.49 0.07 1.80
C ILE A 202 -10.43 -0.28 0.63
N ASP A 203 -10.89 0.72 -0.13
CA ASP A 203 -11.78 0.53 -1.28
C ASP A 203 -11.11 -0.38 -2.35
N LEU A 204 -9.80 -0.22 -2.60
CA LEU A 204 -9.04 -1.10 -3.50
C LEU A 204 -9.07 -2.56 -3.07
N ILE A 205 -8.88 -2.85 -1.78
CA ILE A 205 -8.90 -4.22 -1.25
C ILE A 205 -10.32 -4.80 -1.23
N VAL A 206 -11.32 -3.99 -0.86
CA VAL A 206 -12.73 -4.40 -0.85
C VAL A 206 -13.20 -4.79 -2.25
N GLN A 207 -12.88 -3.99 -3.27
CA GLN A 207 -13.20 -4.31 -4.66
C GLN A 207 -12.57 -5.61 -5.11
N HIS A 208 -11.31 -5.86 -4.74
CA HIS A 208 -10.64 -7.11 -5.06
C HIS A 208 -11.31 -8.33 -4.41
N ILE A 209 -11.72 -8.21 -3.14
CA ILE A 209 -12.48 -9.26 -2.43
C ILE A 209 -13.81 -9.54 -3.15
N GLN A 210 -14.54 -8.48 -3.56
CA GLN A 210 -15.79 -8.62 -4.30
C GLN A 210 -15.58 -9.35 -5.62
N ASP A 211 -14.59 -8.95 -6.40
CA ASP A 211 -14.24 -9.58 -7.67
C ASP A 211 -13.85 -11.05 -7.51
N PHE A 212 -13.14 -11.37 -6.42
CA PHE A 212 -12.83 -12.75 -6.10
C PHE A 212 -14.11 -13.57 -5.89
N LEU A 213 -15.03 -13.07 -5.04
CA LEU A 213 -16.28 -13.73 -4.66
C LEU A 213 -17.34 -13.77 -5.76
N ARG A 214 -17.23 -12.95 -6.82
CA ARG A 214 -18.12 -13.03 -7.99
C ARG A 214 -18.02 -14.41 -8.67
N SER A 215 -19.17 -15.01 -8.96
CA SER A 215 -19.27 -16.32 -9.62
C SER A 215 -18.71 -16.27 -11.05
N PRO A 216 -18.29 -17.41 -11.65
CA PRO A 216 -17.82 -17.45 -13.03
C PRO A 216 -18.87 -16.97 -14.05
N ASN A 217 -20.17 -17.18 -13.78
CA ASN A 217 -21.25 -16.69 -14.64
C ASN A 217 -21.43 -15.18 -14.51
N GLU A 218 -21.35 -14.61 -13.29
CA GLU A 218 -21.32 -13.16 -13.08
C GLU A 218 -20.07 -12.54 -13.74
N LYS A 219 -18.90 -13.19 -13.65
CA LYS A 219 -17.67 -12.78 -14.32
C LYS A 219 -17.83 -12.76 -15.84
N ASN A 220 -18.47 -13.78 -16.42
CA ASN A 220 -18.73 -13.84 -17.85
C ASN A 220 -19.74 -12.77 -18.31
N GLU A 221 -20.83 -12.54 -17.57
CA GLU A 221 -21.77 -11.43 -17.86
C GLU A 221 -21.08 -10.05 -17.77
N HIS A 222 -20.15 -9.88 -16.82
CA HIS A 222 -19.35 -8.67 -16.63
C HIS A 222 -18.25 -8.50 -17.70
N LEU A 223 -17.77 -9.60 -18.29
CA LEU A 223 -16.84 -9.64 -19.44
C LEU A 223 -17.55 -9.46 -20.80
N LEU A 224 -18.86 -9.78 -20.87
CA LEU A 224 -19.64 -9.83 -22.11
C LEU A 224 -20.35 -8.54 -22.50
N LYS A 225 -20.31 -7.46 -21.70
CA LYS A 225 -20.74 -6.14 -22.19
C LYS A 225 -19.68 -5.65 -23.18
N PRO A 226 -19.95 -5.68 -24.50
CA PRO A 226 -18.99 -5.20 -25.47
C PRO A 226 -18.85 -3.69 -25.24
N ILE A 227 -17.62 -3.17 -25.25
CA ILE A 227 -17.41 -1.73 -25.40
C ILE A 227 -17.86 -1.42 -26.83
N THR A 228 -19.13 -1.05 -27.00
CA THR A 228 -19.79 -0.89 -28.31
C THR A 228 -19.45 0.41 -29.02
N GLU A 229 -18.63 1.27 -28.42
CA GLU A 229 -18.24 2.57 -28.98
C GLU A 229 -16.76 2.58 -29.42
N PRO A 230 -16.41 3.34 -30.48
CA PRO A 230 -15.09 3.30 -31.09
C PRO A 230 -13.99 3.71 -30.10
N LYS A 231 -12.79 3.13 -30.29
CA LYS A 231 -11.54 3.36 -29.53
C LYS A 231 -11.18 4.85 -29.42
N VAL A 232 -11.78 5.58 -28.48
CA VAL A 232 -11.09 6.63 -27.75
C VAL A 232 -10.13 5.91 -26.80
N GLU A 233 -8.88 6.36 -26.66
CA GLU A 233 -7.98 5.77 -25.66
C GLU A 233 -8.61 5.93 -24.28
N ILE A 234 -9.17 4.83 -23.77
CA ILE A 234 -9.92 4.81 -22.51
C ILE A 234 -8.97 5.04 -21.33
N VAL A 235 -7.71 4.65 -21.49
CA VAL A 235 -6.62 4.88 -20.56
C VAL A 235 -5.49 5.57 -21.28
N ILE A 236 -5.01 6.69 -20.76
CA ILE A 236 -3.84 7.40 -21.27
C ILE A 236 -2.75 7.49 -20.21
N THR A 237 -1.50 7.67 -20.64
CA THR A 237 -0.36 7.92 -19.74
C THR A 237 0.28 9.27 -20.06
N ILE A 238 0.52 10.06 -19.02
CA ILE A 238 1.16 11.38 -19.11
C ILE A 238 2.49 11.30 -18.37
N PRO A 239 3.60 11.20 -19.09
CA PRO A 239 4.92 11.16 -18.47
C PRO A 239 5.36 12.57 -18.09
N MET A 240 5.72 12.75 -16.81
CA MET A 240 6.21 14.00 -16.24
C MET A 240 7.44 14.54 -16.99
N GLU A 241 8.24 13.67 -17.60
CA GLU A 241 9.42 14.03 -18.40
C GLU A 241 9.07 14.88 -19.62
N SER A 242 7.84 14.81 -20.13
CA SER A 242 7.36 15.72 -21.19
C SER A 242 7.39 17.18 -20.77
N PHE A 243 7.44 17.45 -19.47
CA PHE A 243 7.38 18.78 -18.87
C PHE A 243 8.73 19.27 -18.33
N TYR A 244 9.84 18.61 -18.66
CA TYR A 244 11.19 19.18 -18.41
C TYR A 244 11.32 20.55 -19.06
N LYS A 245 11.79 21.56 -18.34
CA LYS A 245 12.02 22.92 -18.89
C LYS A 245 13.03 22.89 -20.04
N GLU A 246 12.91 23.86 -20.93
CA GLU A 246 13.95 24.07 -21.94
C GLU A 246 15.20 24.60 -21.25
N LEU A 247 16.33 23.96 -21.53
CA LEU A 247 17.62 24.32 -20.96
C LEU A 247 18.22 25.50 -21.72
N ASP A 248 18.83 26.44 -21.01
CA ASP A 248 19.68 27.47 -21.62
C ASP A 248 21.02 26.87 -22.12
N GLU A 249 21.90 27.71 -22.67
CA GLU A 249 23.18 27.24 -23.21
C GLU A 249 24.11 26.66 -22.13
N GLU A 250 24.18 27.28 -20.95
CA GLU A 250 25.02 26.82 -19.85
C GLU A 250 24.48 25.51 -19.26
N GLU A 251 23.16 25.42 -19.09
CA GLU A 251 22.47 24.21 -18.62
C GLU A 251 22.63 23.05 -19.61
N ARG A 252 22.58 23.31 -20.92
CA ARG A 252 22.84 22.28 -21.95
C ARG A 252 24.27 21.74 -21.87
N LEU A 253 25.25 22.61 -21.64
CA LEU A 253 26.64 22.18 -21.44
C LEU A 253 26.77 21.30 -20.20
N LYS A 254 26.14 21.69 -19.08
CA LYS A 254 26.08 20.87 -17.85
C LYS A 254 25.37 19.54 -18.10
N ALA A 255 24.28 19.52 -18.86
CA ALA A 255 23.54 18.30 -19.18
C ALA A 255 24.38 17.33 -20.02
N ALA A 256 25.14 17.84 -20.99
CA ALA A 256 26.00 17.04 -21.86
C ALA A 256 27.11 16.30 -21.09
N VAL A 257 27.63 16.89 -20.01
CA VAL A 257 28.64 16.26 -19.13
C VAL A 257 28.04 15.55 -17.92
N GLY A 258 26.71 15.50 -17.78
CA GLY A 258 26.01 14.83 -16.69
C GLY A 258 25.99 15.60 -15.36
N GLU A 259 26.27 16.90 -15.38
CA GLU A 259 26.27 17.79 -14.21
C GLU A 259 24.94 18.51 -13.96
N TYR A 260 24.03 18.50 -14.95
CA TYR A 260 22.67 19.00 -14.77
C TYR A 260 21.82 18.00 -13.98
N ASP A 261 21.01 18.51 -13.05
CA ASP A 261 20.16 17.71 -12.18
C ASP A 261 18.72 17.65 -12.71
N PHE A 262 18.43 16.59 -13.47
CA PHE A 262 17.08 16.31 -13.98
C PHE A 262 16.13 15.71 -12.92
N ASP A 263 16.64 15.42 -11.72
CA ASP A 263 15.86 14.86 -10.62
C ASP A 263 15.50 15.96 -9.59
N HIS A 264 15.92 17.21 -9.81
CA HIS A 264 15.57 18.37 -8.99
C HIS A 264 14.23 19.02 -9.44
N PRO A 265 13.35 19.45 -8.51
CA PRO A 265 12.05 20.05 -8.87
C PRO A 265 12.13 21.23 -9.85
N SER A 266 13.19 22.04 -9.79
CA SER A 266 13.36 23.20 -10.69
C SER A 266 13.46 22.82 -12.16
N ALA A 267 13.86 21.58 -12.48
CA ALA A 267 13.97 21.07 -13.84
C ALA A 267 12.61 20.90 -14.52
N PHE A 268 11.51 20.86 -13.77
CA PHE A 268 10.17 20.61 -14.28
C PHE A 268 9.31 21.88 -14.35
N ASP A 269 8.47 21.95 -15.38
CA ASP A 269 7.44 22.96 -15.57
C ASP A 269 6.11 22.48 -14.96
N PHE A 270 6.02 22.54 -13.63
CA PHE A 270 4.83 22.09 -12.89
C PHE A 270 3.57 22.87 -13.24
N ASP A 271 3.69 24.12 -13.67
CA ASP A 271 2.56 24.94 -14.08
C ASP A 271 1.93 24.37 -15.35
N LYS A 272 2.73 24.08 -16.38
CA LYS A 272 2.23 23.43 -17.61
C LYS A 272 1.69 22.03 -17.36
N LEU A 273 2.33 21.24 -16.49
CA LEU A 273 1.84 19.91 -16.13
C LEU A 273 0.47 20.02 -15.44
N THR A 274 0.35 20.89 -14.44
CA THR A 274 -0.91 21.08 -13.69
C THR A 274 -2.03 21.61 -14.59
N GLU A 275 -1.70 22.52 -15.51
CA GLU A 275 -2.64 23.02 -16.51
C GLU A 275 -3.11 21.89 -17.45
N ALA A 276 -2.18 21.08 -17.97
CA ALA A 276 -2.51 19.97 -18.85
C ALA A 276 -3.45 18.95 -18.18
N ILE A 277 -3.16 18.57 -16.93
CA ILE A 277 -4.05 17.68 -16.16
C ILE A 277 -5.42 18.34 -15.95
N SER A 278 -5.47 19.62 -15.61
CA SER A 278 -6.74 20.34 -15.41
C SER A 278 -7.57 20.42 -16.67
N GLN A 279 -6.95 20.56 -17.85
CA GLN A 279 -7.67 20.56 -19.13
C GLN A 279 -8.28 19.19 -19.42
N LEU A 280 -7.53 18.11 -19.19
CA LEU A 280 -8.01 16.75 -19.39
C LEU A 280 -9.12 16.36 -18.41
N GLU A 281 -9.03 16.77 -17.15
CA GLU A 281 -10.12 16.63 -16.16
C GLU A 281 -11.43 17.32 -16.63
N GLN A 282 -11.31 18.42 -17.37
CA GLN A 282 -12.45 19.14 -17.94
C GLN A 282 -12.93 18.54 -19.27
N GLY A 283 -12.40 17.39 -19.70
CA GLY A 283 -12.75 16.77 -20.97
C GLY A 283 -12.22 17.54 -22.19
N LYS A 284 -11.15 18.32 -22.05
CA LYS A 284 -10.50 19.04 -23.15
C LYS A 284 -9.22 18.34 -23.57
N ALA A 285 -9.03 18.17 -24.87
CA ALA A 285 -7.78 17.67 -25.42
C ALA A 285 -6.64 18.65 -25.14
N VAL A 286 -5.43 18.12 -24.93
CA VAL A 286 -4.24 18.91 -24.62
C VAL A 286 -3.10 18.56 -25.57
N THR A 287 -2.25 19.54 -25.88
CA THR A 287 -1.00 19.32 -26.60
C THR A 287 0.17 19.44 -25.63
N ILE A 288 0.88 18.33 -25.40
CA ILE A 288 2.05 18.30 -24.51
C ILE A 288 3.36 18.23 -25.32
N PRO A 289 4.50 18.70 -24.79
CA PRO A 289 5.78 18.58 -25.48
C PRO A 289 6.25 17.12 -25.54
N LYS A 290 6.95 16.74 -26.61
CA LYS A 290 7.66 15.45 -26.65
C LYS A 290 9.12 15.68 -26.27
N TYR A 291 9.60 15.04 -25.21
CA TYR A 291 10.98 15.22 -24.73
C TYR A 291 11.95 14.21 -25.37
N ASP A 292 13.09 14.69 -25.89
CA ASP A 292 14.17 13.88 -26.45
C ASP A 292 15.31 13.76 -25.42
N PHE A 293 15.50 12.56 -24.87
CA PHE A 293 16.52 12.29 -23.84
C PHE A 293 17.96 12.26 -24.38
N LEU A 294 18.16 12.14 -25.69
CA LEU A 294 19.50 12.13 -26.29
C LEU A 294 20.02 13.56 -26.44
N THR A 295 19.15 14.48 -26.83
CA THR A 295 19.50 15.89 -27.03
C THR A 295 19.12 16.79 -25.86
N SER A 296 18.41 16.26 -24.87
CA SER A 296 17.87 17.01 -23.72
C SER A 296 17.02 18.22 -24.14
N THR A 297 16.21 18.05 -25.19
CA THR A 297 15.37 19.11 -25.76
C THR A 297 13.94 18.65 -25.99
N ARG A 298 12.98 19.57 -25.95
CA ARG A 298 11.61 19.34 -26.43
C ARG A 298 11.62 19.32 -27.96
N ARG A 299 11.14 18.24 -28.57
CA ARG A 299 11.08 18.06 -30.04
C ARG A 299 9.72 17.57 -30.47
N GLY A 300 8.94 18.49 -31.04
CA GLY A 300 7.57 18.24 -31.44
C GLY A 300 6.63 18.19 -30.25
N THR A 301 5.38 17.85 -30.53
CA THR A 301 4.30 17.78 -29.55
C THR A 301 3.51 16.50 -29.71
N LEU A 302 2.83 16.10 -28.65
CA LEU A 302 1.87 15.02 -28.63
C LEU A 302 0.50 15.60 -28.33
N HIS A 303 -0.48 15.30 -29.19
CA HIS A 303 -1.88 15.61 -28.94
C HIS A 303 -2.51 14.47 -28.15
N ILE A 304 -3.14 14.80 -27.03
CA ILE A 304 -3.74 13.85 -26.10
C ILE A 304 -5.23 14.17 -25.98
N GLU A 305 -6.05 13.19 -26.33
CA GLU A 305 -7.49 13.24 -26.14
C GLU A 305 -7.85 12.94 -24.67
N PRO A 306 -8.97 13.48 -24.15
CA PRO A 306 -9.49 13.11 -22.84
C PRO A 306 -9.81 11.62 -22.74
N ALA A 307 -9.52 11.03 -21.57
CA ALA A 307 -9.70 9.61 -21.31
C ALA A 307 -10.52 9.38 -20.02
N ASP A 308 -11.00 8.15 -19.83
CA ASP A 308 -11.65 7.75 -18.57
C ASP A 308 -10.67 7.62 -17.41
N VAL A 309 -9.46 7.14 -17.71
CA VAL A 309 -8.39 6.96 -16.73
C VAL A 309 -7.12 7.62 -17.25
N ILE A 310 -6.53 8.47 -16.41
CA ILE A 310 -5.31 9.19 -16.71
C ILE A 310 -4.24 8.73 -15.71
N ILE A 311 -3.22 8.05 -16.21
CA ILE A 311 -2.05 7.66 -15.42
C ILE A 311 -1.01 8.76 -15.58
N VAL A 312 -0.69 9.46 -14.50
CA VAL A 312 0.38 10.46 -14.50
C VAL A 312 1.59 9.85 -13.82
N GLU A 313 2.66 9.58 -14.58
CA GLU A 313 3.87 8.95 -14.07
C GLU A 313 5.03 9.95 -13.97
N GLY A 314 5.89 9.78 -12.97
CA GLY A 314 7.10 10.57 -12.82
C GLY A 314 7.65 10.56 -11.39
N ILE A 315 8.96 10.80 -11.26
CA ILE A 315 9.68 10.71 -9.98
C ILE A 315 9.24 11.76 -8.93
N LEU A 316 8.65 12.88 -9.36
CA LEU A 316 8.28 14.01 -8.49
C LEU A 316 6.80 14.42 -8.61
N ILE A 317 5.92 13.54 -9.10
CA ILE A 317 4.51 13.86 -9.30
C ILE A 317 3.75 14.21 -8.00
N PHE A 318 4.24 13.78 -6.83
CA PHE A 318 3.67 14.17 -5.52
C PHE A 318 4.32 15.39 -4.87
N TYR A 319 5.35 15.99 -5.50
CA TYR A 319 6.08 17.13 -4.94
C TYR A 319 5.18 18.38 -4.88
N ASP A 320 4.58 18.76 -6.01
CA ASP A 320 3.67 19.90 -6.09
C ASP A 320 2.30 19.55 -5.51
N ALA A 321 1.87 20.28 -4.48
CA ALA A 321 0.60 20.05 -3.81
C ALA A 321 -0.61 20.26 -4.74
N ARG A 322 -0.53 21.18 -5.70
CA ARG A 322 -1.61 21.49 -6.64
C ARG A 322 -1.91 20.29 -7.54
N LEU A 323 -0.85 19.62 -7.99
CA LEU A 323 -0.95 18.41 -8.80
C LEU A 323 -1.36 17.21 -7.93
N ARG A 324 -0.70 17.02 -6.79
CA ARG A 324 -0.99 15.92 -5.86
C ARG A 324 -2.46 15.86 -5.44
N ASN A 325 -3.07 17.02 -5.17
CA ASN A 325 -4.45 17.10 -4.69
C ASN A 325 -5.49 16.75 -5.76
N LYS A 326 -5.10 16.69 -7.05
CA LYS A 326 -5.96 16.28 -8.17
C LYS A 326 -6.10 14.77 -8.31
N PHE A 327 -5.13 14.01 -7.82
CA PHE A 327 -5.11 12.56 -8.02
C PHE A 327 -6.16 11.85 -7.15
N ALA A 328 -7.02 11.09 -7.82
CA ALA A 328 -7.99 10.21 -7.16
C ALA A 328 -7.30 9.07 -6.38
N MET A 329 -6.19 8.55 -6.91
CA MET A 329 -5.36 7.54 -6.26
C MET A 329 -3.88 7.87 -6.45
N LYS A 330 -3.11 7.82 -5.36
CA LYS A 330 -1.68 8.14 -5.31
C LYS A 330 -0.87 6.86 -5.06
N LEU A 331 -0.17 6.40 -6.09
CA LEU A 331 0.69 5.21 -6.03
C LEU A 331 2.16 5.60 -5.88
N PHE A 332 2.84 5.06 -4.88
CA PHE A 332 4.29 5.21 -4.73
C PHE A 332 5.00 3.88 -4.95
N VAL A 333 5.81 3.80 -5.99
CA VAL A 333 6.60 2.60 -6.28
C VAL A 333 7.90 2.65 -5.50
N ASP A 334 8.07 1.70 -4.58
CA ASP A 334 9.24 1.61 -3.71
C ASP A 334 10.11 0.40 -4.08
N ALA A 335 11.40 0.65 -4.25
CA ALA A 335 12.38 -0.37 -4.60
C ALA A 335 13.72 -0.05 -3.96
N ASP A 336 14.45 -1.10 -3.59
CA ASP A 336 15.74 -0.98 -2.92
C ASP A 336 16.73 -0.15 -3.77
N ALA A 337 17.57 0.62 -3.08
CA ALA A 337 18.43 1.61 -3.73
C ALA A 337 19.42 0.98 -4.73
N ASP A 338 19.89 -0.23 -4.44
CA ASP A 338 20.76 -1.03 -5.29
C ASP A 338 20.03 -1.56 -6.53
N ILE A 339 18.78 -2.03 -6.40
CA ILE A 339 17.92 -2.43 -7.52
C ILE A 339 17.67 -1.23 -8.44
N ARG A 340 17.33 -0.06 -7.86
CA ARG A 340 17.14 1.19 -8.62
C ARG A 340 18.42 1.60 -9.35
N LEU A 341 19.57 1.51 -8.69
CA LEU A 341 20.88 1.80 -9.30
C LEU A 341 21.19 0.82 -10.45
N ALA A 342 21.00 -0.48 -10.24
CA ALA A 342 21.24 -1.50 -11.26
C ALA A 342 20.36 -1.28 -12.50
N ARG A 343 19.07 -1.01 -12.31
CA ARG A 343 18.13 -0.67 -13.40
C ARG A 343 18.59 0.58 -14.15
N ARG A 344 19.01 1.64 -13.43
CA ARG A 344 19.53 2.88 -14.04
C ARG A 344 20.83 2.63 -14.83
N VAL A 345 21.78 1.90 -14.27
CA VAL A 345 23.04 1.56 -14.93
C VAL A 345 22.75 0.82 -16.23
N ARG A 346 21.91 -0.22 -16.21
CA ARG A 346 21.54 -0.97 -17.41
C ARG A 346 20.91 -0.06 -18.48
N ARG A 347 19.89 0.72 -18.10
CA ARG A 347 19.19 1.64 -19.01
C ARG A 347 20.15 2.67 -19.62
N ASP A 348 20.91 3.38 -18.79
CA ASP A 348 21.70 4.52 -19.25
C ASP A 348 22.96 4.07 -20.02
N THR A 349 23.54 2.91 -19.71
CA THR A 349 24.70 2.38 -20.44
C THR A 349 24.34 1.64 -21.71
N VAL A 350 23.28 0.80 -21.69
CA VAL A 350 22.88 -0.02 -22.84
C VAL A 350 21.99 0.76 -23.80
N GLU A 351 20.91 1.36 -23.31
CA GLU A 351 19.91 2.01 -24.18
C GLU A 351 20.36 3.42 -24.59
N ARG A 352 20.93 4.18 -23.65
CA ARG A 352 21.36 5.58 -23.88
C ARG A 352 22.85 5.73 -24.21
N LYS A 353 23.61 4.63 -24.24
CA LYS A 353 25.04 4.59 -24.61
C LYS A 353 25.93 5.55 -23.80
N ARG A 354 25.59 5.82 -22.54
CA ARG A 354 26.39 6.68 -21.65
C ARG A 354 27.53 5.88 -21.00
N PRO A 355 28.73 6.48 -20.83
CA PRO A 355 29.81 5.84 -20.07
C PRO A 355 29.41 5.55 -18.62
N LEU A 356 29.74 4.34 -18.14
CA LEU A 356 29.41 3.90 -16.78
C LEU A 356 29.93 4.87 -15.69
N SER A 357 31.14 5.39 -15.87
CA SER A 357 31.75 6.35 -14.93
C SER A 357 30.91 7.62 -14.77
N ILE A 358 30.34 8.13 -15.85
CA ILE A 358 29.46 9.31 -15.83
C ILE A 358 28.15 8.97 -15.10
N VAL A 359 27.56 7.80 -15.38
CA VAL A 359 26.31 7.37 -14.73
C VAL A 359 26.48 7.23 -13.22
N LEU A 360 27.57 6.60 -12.76
CA LEU A 360 27.85 6.42 -11.34
C LEU A 360 28.18 7.75 -10.63
N ASN A 361 28.98 8.61 -11.26
CA ASN A 361 29.28 9.94 -10.74
C ASN A 361 28.02 10.81 -10.63
N GLN A 362 27.14 10.77 -11.65
CA GLN A 362 25.86 11.48 -11.61
C GLN A 362 24.95 10.92 -10.51
N TYR A 363 24.88 9.59 -10.37
CA TYR A 363 24.04 8.96 -9.35
C TYR A 363 24.41 9.41 -7.94
N THR A 364 25.69 9.32 -7.61
CA THR A 364 26.20 9.66 -6.27
C THR A 364 26.08 11.15 -5.96
N LYS A 365 26.33 12.04 -6.93
CA LYS A 365 26.37 13.49 -6.71
C LYS A 365 25.02 14.19 -6.85
N LYS A 366 24.08 13.62 -7.62
CA LYS A 366 22.82 14.29 -8.00
C LYS A 366 21.61 13.44 -7.70
N VAL A 367 21.50 12.28 -8.36
CA VAL A 367 20.27 11.45 -8.35
C VAL A 367 19.91 10.98 -6.95
N LYS A 368 20.87 10.42 -6.20
CA LYS A 368 20.61 9.90 -4.86
C LYS A 368 20.24 11.03 -3.88
N PRO A 369 21.03 12.13 -3.77
CA PRO A 369 20.63 13.29 -2.97
C PRO A 369 19.25 13.84 -3.36
N ALA A 370 18.97 14.04 -4.65
CA ALA A 370 17.69 14.58 -5.12
C ALA A 370 16.52 13.64 -4.79
N PHE A 371 16.71 12.32 -4.90
CA PHE A 371 15.71 11.33 -4.48
C PHE A 371 15.42 11.44 -2.98
N GLU A 372 16.47 11.49 -2.14
CA GLU A 372 16.34 11.55 -0.68
C GLU A 372 15.70 12.88 -0.22
N GLU A 373 15.99 13.98 -0.90
CA GLU A 373 15.50 15.31 -0.55
C GLU A 373 14.09 15.60 -1.09
N PHE A 374 13.78 15.20 -2.33
CA PHE A 374 12.57 15.66 -3.01
C PHE A 374 11.56 14.56 -3.30
N CYS A 375 12.00 13.31 -3.54
CA CYS A 375 11.10 12.21 -3.90
C CYS A 375 10.65 11.43 -2.66
N LEU A 376 11.60 10.91 -1.87
CA LEU A 376 11.33 10.05 -0.72
C LEU A 376 10.38 10.70 0.31
N PRO A 377 10.50 12.00 0.66
CA PRO A 377 9.59 12.62 1.62
C PRO A 377 8.14 12.70 1.12
N THR A 378 7.91 12.55 -0.19
CA THR A 378 6.57 12.55 -0.77
C THR A 378 5.84 11.22 -0.62
N LYS A 379 6.57 10.14 -0.26
CA LYS A 379 6.00 8.81 0.02
C LYS A 379 4.86 8.85 1.04
N LYS A 380 4.91 9.75 2.02
CA LYS A 380 3.85 9.94 3.03
C LYS A 380 2.49 10.31 2.46
N TRP A 381 2.47 10.85 1.24
CA TRP A 381 1.25 11.24 0.54
C TRP A 381 0.63 10.11 -0.29
N ALA A 382 1.34 9.00 -0.46
CA ALA A 382 0.84 7.85 -1.21
C ALA A 382 -0.41 7.29 -0.52
N ASP A 383 -1.39 6.87 -1.30
CA ASP A 383 -2.51 6.06 -0.82
C ASP A 383 -2.11 4.60 -0.77
N VAL A 384 -1.29 4.16 -1.72
CA VAL A 384 -0.76 2.80 -1.77
C VAL A 384 0.73 2.85 -2.12
N ILE A 385 1.53 2.07 -1.38
CA ILE A 385 2.95 1.88 -1.67
C ILE A 385 3.15 0.48 -2.25
N ILE A 386 3.82 0.40 -3.40
CA ILE A 386 4.06 -0.84 -4.14
C ILE A 386 5.54 -1.20 -4.02
N PRO A 387 5.91 -2.18 -3.18
CA PRO A 387 7.29 -2.66 -3.10
C PRO A 387 7.69 -3.41 -4.38
N ARG A 388 9.00 -3.56 -4.61
CA ARG A 388 9.65 -4.31 -5.73
C ARG A 388 9.44 -3.70 -7.14
N GLY A 389 8.49 -2.78 -7.28
CA GLY A 389 8.18 -2.10 -8.54
C GLY A 389 7.54 -3.03 -9.57
N GLY A 390 7.94 -2.93 -10.84
CA GLY A 390 7.31 -3.65 -11.95
C GLY A 390 7.42 -5.18 -11.94
N GLU A 391 8.03 -5.76 -10.90
CA GLU A 391 8.12 -7.21 -10.66
C GLU A 391 7.07 -7.69 -9.63
N ASN A 392 6.20 -6.79 -9.15
CA ASN A 392 5.16 -7.10 -8.18
C ASN A 392 3.83 -7.40 -8.89
N ASP A 393 3.73 -8.59 -9.47
CA ASP A 393 2.56 -9.01 -10.26
C ASP A 393 1.25 -8.92 -9.47
N VAL A 394 1.27 -9.24 -8.17
CA VAL A 394 0.09 -9.15 -7.29
C VAL A 394 -0.44 -7.71 -7.20
N ALA A 395 0.46 -6.73 -6.98
CA ALA A 395 0.06 -5.32 -6.94
C ALA A 395 -0.38 -4.81 -8.32
N ILE A 396 0.26 -5.26 -9.39
CA ILE A 396 -0.12 -4.91 -10.76
C ILE A 396 -1.52 -5.45 -11.07
N ASP A 397 -1.80 -6.71 -10.74
CA ASP A 397 -3.10 -7.33 -10.95
C ASP A 397 -4.22 -6.61 -10.18
N LEU A 398 -3.96 -6.23 -8.92
CA LEU A 398 -4.88 -5.40 -8.13
C LEU A 398 -5.22 -4.07 -8.83
N LEU A 399 -4.21 -3.37 -9.35
CA LEU A 399 -4.40 -2.10 -10.05
C LEU A 399 -5.10 -2.28 -11.39
N VAL A 400 -4.76 -3.33 -12.14
CA VAL A 400 -5.38 -3.63 -13.43
C VAL A 400 -6.87 -3.93 -13.23
N GLN A 401 -7.23 -4.73 -12.22
CA GLN A 401 -8.62 -5.01 -11.90
C GLN A 401 -9.37 -3.75 -11.47
N HIS A 402 -8.77 -2.93 -10.60
CA HIS A 402 -9.34 -1.65 -10.19
C HIS A 402 -9.62 -0.74 -11.39
N ILE A 403 -8.66 -0.59 -12.31
CA ILE A 403 -8.83 0.19 -13.54
C ILE A 403 -9.95 -0.42 -14.39
N GLN A 404 -9.94 -1.73 -14.62
CA GLN A 404 -10.98 -2.39 -15.43
C GLN A 404 -12.38 -2.16 -14.88
N ASP A 405 -12.54 -2.21 -13.56
CA ASP A 405 -13.82 -1.96 -12.91
C ASP A 405 -14.24 -0.49 -13.03
N LEU A 406 -13.32 0.46 -12.81
CA LEU A 406 -13.58 1.88 -13.08
C LEU A 406 -14.09 2.07 -14.50
N LEU A 407 -13.43 1.46 -15.50
CA LEU A 407 -13.81 1.59 -16.91
C LEU A 407 -15.20 1.03 -17.24
N ARG A 408 -15.70 0.08 -16.46
CA ARG A 408 -17.04 -0.50 -16.64
C ARG A 408 -18.14 0.32 -15.96
N THR A 409 -17.82 1.08 -14.93
CA THR A 409 -18.79 1.98 -14.28
C THR A 409 -19.11 3.16 -15.22
N PRO A 410 -20.36 3.59 -15.44
CA PRO A 410 -20.66 4.70 -16.37
C PRO A 410 -20.02 6.04 -15.97
N ARG A 411 -19.60 6.86 -16.95
CA ARG A 411 -19.15 8.25 -16.75
C ARG A 411 -20.26 9.07 -16.04
N GLY A 412 -20.01 9.52 -14.81
CA GLY A 412 -20.97 10.30 -14.00
C GLY A 412 -21.67 9.54 -12.87
N SER A 413 -21.34 8.27 -12.67
CA SER A 413 -21.72 7.53 -11.46
C SER A 413 -21.04 8.13 -10.21
N PRO A 414 -21.74 8.25 -9.06
CA PRO A 414 -21.15 8.75 -7.82
C PRO A 414 -19.97 7.88 -7.34
N GLU A 415 -19.93 6.62 -7.76
CA GLU A 415 -18.82 5.68 -7.52
C GLU A 415 -17.50 6.10 -8.20
N ARG A 416 -17.54 6.84 -9.30
CA ARG A 416 -16.35 7.38 -9.98
C ARG A 416 -15.90 8.74 -9.46
N THR A 417 -16.75 9.48 -8.75
CA THR A 417 -16.53 10.91 -8.40
C THR A 417 -16.22 11.16 -6.93
N LYS A 418 -15.82 10.15 -6.15
CA LYS A 418 -15.33 10.39 -4.77
C LYS A 418 -14.03 11.20 -4.80
N THR A 419 -14.15 12.51 -4.94
CA THR A 419 -13.05 13.45 -4.72
C THR A 419 -12.74 13.53 -3.23
N ASN A 420 -11.46 13.70 -2.89
CA ASN A 420 -10.98 13.80 -1.50
C ASN A 420 -11.72 14.87 -0.65
N ASP A 421 -12.36 15.87 -1.28
CA ASP A 421 -13.07 16.95 -0.60
C ASP A 421 -14.44 16.52 -0.02
N GLU A 422 -15.16 15.56 -0.60
CA GLU A 422 -16.44 15.08 -0.02
C GLU A 422 -16.24 14.28 1.27
N ILE A 423 -15.01 13.79 1.51
CA ILE A 423 -14.63 13.09 2.76
C ILE A 423 -14.32 14.09 3.88
N MET A 424 -13.93 15.33 3.56
CA MET A 424 -13.64 16.35 4.57
C MET A 424 -14.90 16.96 5.19
N ASP A 425 -15.95 17.20 4.41
CA ASP A 425 -17.19 17.81 4.92
C ASP A 425 -18.01 16.86 5.83
N ALA A 426 -17.82 15.54 5.71
CA ALA A 426 -18.51 14.58 6.57
C ALA A 426 -17.83 14.34 7.94
N LYS A 427 -16.57 14.78 8.15
CA LYS A 427 -15.76 14.41 9.33
C LYS A 427 -15.60 15.52 10.39
N PHE A 428 -16.12 16.74 10.17
CA PHE A 428 -16.16 17.79 11.21
C PHE A 428 -17.52 17.89 11.92
N LYS A 429 -17.93 16.81 12.61
CA LYS A 429 -18.85 16.89 13.75
C LYS A 429 -18.15 16.33 14.99
N ILE A 430 -17.20 17.11 15.51
CA ILE A 430 -16.66 16.89 16.86
C ILE A 430 -17.80 17.16 17.85
N HIS A 431 -18.42 16.09 18.36
CA HIS A 431 -19.23 16.18 19.58
C HIS A 431 -18.30 16.10 20.78
N GLY A 432 -18.21 17.22 21.52
CA GLY A 432 -17.87 17.26 22.94
C GLY A 432 -16.40 17.13 23.33
N LEU A 433 -15.76 18.27 23.57
CA LEU A 433 -14.68 18.41 24.55
C LEU A 433 -15.17 19.42 25.61
N HIS A 434 -15.47 18.90 26.80
CA HIS A 434 -15.46 19.64 28.06
C HIS A 434 -14.57 18.86 29.03
#